data_AF-A0A4U0RAQ1-F1
#
_entry.id   AF-A0A4U0RAQ1-F1
#
_cell.length_a   1.000
_cell.length_b   1.000
_cell.length_c   1.000
_cell.angle_alpha   90.00
_cell.angle_beta   90.00
_cell.angle_gamma   90.00
#
_symmetry.space_group_name_H-M   'P 1'
#
loop_
_entity.id
_entity.type
_entity.pdbx_description
1 polymer ?
#
loop_
_entity_poly.entity_id
_entity_poly.type
_entity_poly.pdbx_seq_one_letter_code
_entity_poly.pdbx_strand_id
1 'polypeptide(L)'
;MYLYVKVFGERNSGTIYLNALIRENTNAIILDGDTKGKGGLLGSDNLVFPDCYTGDNDYLQDMDHVRMLNSDFGWKHAAPPLSTIEFSPFKNFCRLVFTTKHPVFWLKSMYNRPYNPRLQRADGFSNFIRAPWPVSRRDNLGCDSVPTPVELYNRKVLSYIEASRIFAPNSIFVKYEDLLADTEATASKICSDVLGYGNGKFKNVLNSTKSSEENFEFYKNKYLSEDFGYDVSQEDLEFIKQKLSPRVMRYCNYDFKTG
;
A
#
# COMPACT_ATOMS: atom_id res chain seq x y z
N MET A 1 -13.15 -4.06 20.92
CA MET A 1 -11.71 -4.36 20.99
C MET A 1 -11.33 -5.25 19.82
N TYR A 2 -10.29 -4.86 19.07
CA TYR A 2 -9.77 -5.58 17.91
C TYR A 2 -8.55 -6.42 18.30
N LEU A 3 -8.58 -7.70 17.92
CA LEU A 3 -7.48 -8.65 18.15
C LEU A 3 -6.54 -8.71 16.94
N TYR A 4 -7.06 -8.40 15.76
CA TYR A 4 -6.34 -8.44 14.49
C TYR A 4 -6.26 -7.05 13.86
N VAL A 5 -5.19 -6.79 13.12
CA VAL A 5 -5.07 -5.59 12.28
C VAL A 5 -4.66 -6.00 10.87
N LYS A 6 -5.41 -5.53 9.87
CA LYS A 6 -5.05 -5.69 8.46
C LYS A 6 -4.79 -4.33 7.85
N VAL A 7 -3.57 -4.11 7.37
CA VAL A 7 -3.24 -2.92 6.58
C VAL A 7 -3.36 -3.24 5.09
N PHE A 8 -4.16 -2.46 4.39
CA PHE A 8 -4.19 -2.35 2.95
C PHE A 8 -3.61 -1.01 2.52
N GLY A 9 -2.86 -1.02 1.43
CA GLY A 9 -2.35 0.21 0.85
C GLY A 9 -1.49 -0.09 -0.36
N GLU A 10 -1.41 0.88 -1.26
CA GLU A 10 -0.61 0.70 -2.46
C GLU A 10 0.88 0.44 -2.17
N ARG A 11 1.58 -0.12 -3.15
CA ARG A 11 3.03 -0.21 -3.07
C ARG A 11 3.59 1.20 -2.87
N ASN A 12 4.61 1.33 -2.03
CA ASN A 12 5.23 2.63 -1.72
C ASN A 12 4.31 3.68 -1.02
N SER A 13 3.19 3.27 -0.39
CA SER A 13 2.31 4.15 0.41
C SER A 13 2.53 4.06 1.94
N GLY A 14 3.71 3.63 2.38
CA GLY A 14 4.08 3.64 3.80
C GLY A 14 3.57 2.47 4.64
N THR A 15 3.01 1.42 4.02
CA THR A 15 2.48 0.24 4.74
C THR A 15 3.49 -0.44 5.66
N ILE A 16 4.78 -0.46 5.30
CA ILE A 16 5.85 -1.03 6.14
C ILE A 16 6.00 -0.24 7.44
N TYR A 17 6.07 1.09 7.33
CA TYR A 17 6.20 1.97 8.49
C TYR A 17 4.96 1.88 9.38
N LEU A 18 3.78 1.85 8.77
CA LEU A 18 2.53 1.71 9.50
C LEU A 18 2.43 0.37 10.25
N ASN A 19 2.78 -0.75 9.61
CA ASN A 19 2.84 -2.05 10.31
C ASN A 19 3.85 -2.00 11.46
N ALA A 20 5.02 -1.38 11.28
CA ALA A 20 6.01 -1.27 12.35
C ALA A 20 5.48 -0.46 13.54
N LEU A 21 4.79 0.65 13.30
CA LEU A 21 4.13 1.43 14.36
C LEU A 21 3.08 0.63 15.11
N ILE A 22 2.23 -0.11 14.39
CA ILE A 22 1.20 -0.95 15.02
C ILE A 22 1.84 -2.04 15.88
N ARG A 23 2.93 -2.69 15.41
CA ARG A 23 3.65 -3.70 16.20
C ARG A 23 4.27 -3.13 17.47
N GLU A 24 4.86 -1.94 17.37
CA GLU A 24 5.57 -1.35 18.52
C GLU A 24 4.60 -0.85 19.60
N ASN A 25 3.36 -0.50 19.23
CA ASN A 25 2.41 0.16 20.12
C ASN A 25 1.19 -0.71 20.48
N THR A 26 1.09 -1.94 20.00
CA THR A 26 -0.05 -2.85 20.25
C THR A 26 0.39 -4.30 20.43
N ASN A 27 -0.48 -5.12 21.01
CA ASN A 27 -0.32 -6.57 21.12
C ASN A 27 -1.17 -7.33 20.07
N ALA A 28 -1.69 -6.64 19.06
CA ALA A 28 -2.57 -7.26 18.07
C ALA A 28 -1.80 -8.11 17.05
N ILE A 29 -2.50 -9.11 16.51
CA ILE A 29 -1.98 -9.96 15.44
C ILE A 29 -2.12 -9.20 14.11
N ILE A 30 -1.00 -8.88 13.47
CA ILE A 30 -1.02 -8.22 12.16
C ILE A 30 -1.16 -9.26 11.05
N LEU A 31 -2.20 -9.09 10.24
CA LEU A 31 -2.47 -9.91 9.04
C LEU A 31 -1.65 -9.37 7.86
N ASP A 32 -0.35 -9.64 7.85
CA ASP A 32 0.60 -9.02 6.91
C ASP A 32 0.30 -9.33 5.44
N GLY A 33 -0.28 -10.50 5.15
CA GLY A 33 -0.56 -10.94 3.78
C GLY A 33 0.68 -10.93 2.88
N ASP A 34 1.86 -11.20 3.45
CA ASP A 34 3.16 -11.14 2.78
C ASP A 34 3.79 -12.53 2.81
N THR A 35 4.16 -13.07 1.64
CA THR A 35 4.68 -14.45 1.48
C THR A 35 6.14 -14.62 1.91
N LYS A 36 6.67 -13.70 2.74
CA LYS A 36 8.08 -13.67 3.18
C LYS A 36 8.58 -14.94 3.87
N GLY A 37 7.77 -15.99 4.01
CA GLY A 37 8.11 -17.21 4.70
C GLY A 37 8.52 -18.43 3.87
N LYS A 38 8.15 -18.60 2.58
CA LYS A 38 8.42 -19.89 1.88
C LYS A 38 8.75 -19.82 0.38
N GLY A 39 8.11 -18.95 -0.40
CA GLY A 39 8.41 -18.81 -1.84
C GLY A 39 9.76 -18.13 -2.13
N GLY A 40 10.16 -17.16 -1.29
CA GLY A 40 11.45 -16.46 -1.43
C GLY A 40 12.67 -17.29 -0.99
N LEU A 41 12.47 -18.28 -0.12
CA LEU A 41 13.51 -19.24 0.27
C LEU A 41 13.77 -20.31 -0.81
N LEU A 42 12.85 -20.47 -1.77
CA LEU A 42 13.11 -21.25 -2.99
C LEU A 42 14.00 -20.50 -3.99
N GLY A 43 14.34 -19.24 -3.71
CA GLY A 43 15.23 -18.43 -4.54
C GLY A 43 16.69 -18.89 -4.52
N SER A 44 17.09 -19.80 -3.62
CA SER A 44 18.46 -20.33 -3.60
C SER A 44 18.60 -21.73 -4.18
N ASP A 45 17.54 -22.52 -4.30
CA ASP A 45 17.61 -23.91 -4.81
C ASP A 45 16.31 -24.34 -5.50
N ASN A 46 15.85 -23.61 -6.51
CA ASN A 46 14.82 -24.13 -7.41
C ASN A 46 15.45 -25.17 -8.35
N LEU A 47 15.87 -26.32 -7.80
CA LEU A 47 16.55 -27.41 -8.49
C LEU A 47 15.73 -28.02 -9.64
N VAL A 48 14.43 -27.76 -9.67
CA VAL A 48 13.51 -28.29 -10.68
C VAL A 48 13.53 -27.42 -11.94
N PHE A 49 13.72 -26.10 -11.80
CA PHE A 49 13.68 -25.16 -12.92
C PHE A 49 14.62 -23.95 -12.67
N PRO A 50 15.93 -24.11 -12.92
CA PRO A 50 16.92 -23.08 -12.59
C PRO A 50 16.80 -21.78 -13.42
N ASP A 51 16.15 -21.83 -14.59
CA ASP A 51 16.03 -20.69 -15.52
C ASP A 51 14.72 -19.89 -15.39
N CYS A 52 13.78 -20.30 -14.53
CA CYS A 52 12.45 -19.69 -14.44
C CYS A 52 12.36 -18.59 -13.36
N TYR A 53 13.13 -17.51 -13.49
CA TYR A 53 13.01 -16.38 -12.54
C TYR A 53 11.73 -15.53 -12.72
N THR A 54 10.85 -15.84 -13.69
CA THR A 54 9.85 -14.86 -14.16
C THR A 54 8.41 -15.36 -14.35
N GLY A 55 8.12 -16.66 -14.26
CA GLY A 55 6.76 -17.21 -14.43
C GLY A 55 6.27 -18.09 -13.29
N ASP A 56 7.08 -19.07 -12.88
CA ASP A 56 6.66 -20.07 -11.89
C ASP A 56 6.67 -19.54 -10.45
N ASN A 57 7.51 -18.54 -10.16
CA ASN A 57 7.48 -17.83 -8.89
C ASN A 57 6.19 -17.01 -8.74
N ASP A 58 5.66 -16.46 -9.84
CA ASP A 58 4.36 -15.77 -9.85
C ASP A 58 3.22 -16.78 -9.59
N TYR A 59 3.28 -17.99 -10.16
CA TYR A 59 2.30 -19.05 -9.91
C TYR A 59 2.32 -19.52 -8.44
N LEU A 60 3.50 -19.78 -7.86
CA LEU A 60 3.61 -20.16 -6.45
C LEU A 60 3.13 -19.03 -5.52
N GLN A 61 3.47 -17.78 -5.85
CA GLN A 61 2.98 -16.61 -5.11
C GLN A 61 1.46 -16.43 -5.26
N ASP A 62 0.89 -16.75 -6.41
CA ASP A 62 -0.56 -16.75 -6.66
C ASP A 62 -1.26 -17.87 -5.86
N MET A 63 -0.67 -19.08 -5.79
CA MET A 63 -1.18 -20.17 -4.94
C MET A 63 -1.14 -19.81 -3.46
N ASP A 64 -0.02 -19.24 -2.98
CA ASP A 64 0.09 -18.77 -1.60
C ASP A 64 -0.89 -17.62 -1.33
N HIS A 65 -1.13 -16.75 -2.31
CA HIS A 65 -2.16 -15.71 -2.20
C HIS A 65 -3.56 -16.31 -1.99
N VAL A 66 -3.93 -17.36 -2.73
CA VAL A 66 -5.21 -18.05 -2.53
C VAL A 66 -5.32 -18.64 -1.11
N ARG A 67 -4.25 -19.24 -0.59
CA ARG A 67 -4.21 -19.75 0.78
C ARG A 67 -4.38 -18.63 1.82
N MET A 68 -3.64 -17.53 1.64
CA MET A 68 -3.69 -16.36 2.54
C MET A 68 -5.00 -15.58 2.44
N LEU A 69 -5.77 -15.74 1.36
CA LEU A 69 -7.00 -14.98 1.15
C LEU A 69 -7.98 -15.20 2.32
N ASN A 70 -8.13 -16.46 2.75
CA ASN A 70 -9.06 -16.84 3.81
C ASN A 70 -8.51 -16.65 5.23
N SER A 71 -7.18 -16.59 5.40
CA SER A 71 -6.56 -16.38 6.73
C SER A 71 -6.31 -14.90 7.05
N ASP A 72 -5.86 -14.14 6.05
CA ASP A 72 -5.25 -12.82 6.23
C ASP A 72 -5.86 -11.76 5.31
N PHE A 73 -6.95 -12.08 4.61
CA PHE A 73 -7.57 -11.23 3.59
C PHE A 73 -6.65 -10.92 2.39
N GLY A 74 -5.68 -11.79 2.13
CA GLY A 74 -4.81 -11.73 0.95
C GLY A 74 -3.75 -10.63 1.02
N TRP A 75 -3.29 -10.16 -0.13
CA TRP A 75 -2.13 -9.27 -0.20
C TRP A 75 -2.47 -7.83 0.22
N LYS A 76 -1.63 -7.21 1.05
CA LYS A 76 -1.80 -5.81 1.50
C LYS A 76 -1.85 -4.78 0.37
N HIS A 77 -1.23 -5.07 -0.77
CA HIS A 77 -1.23 -4.20 -1.94
C HIS A 77 -2.38 -4.50 -2.94
N ALA A 78 -3.27 -5.44 -2.59
CA ALA A 78 -4.44 -5.78 -3.40
C ALA A 78 -5.57 -4.76 -3.24
N ALA A 79 -6.54 -4.79 -4.15
CA ALA A 79 -7.88 -4.35 -3.84
C ALA A 79 -8.48 -5.29 -2.76
N PRO A 80 -9.19 -4.78 -1.72
CA PRO A 80 -9.65 -5.62 -0.62
C PRO A 80 -10.67 -6.66 -1.12
N PRO A 81 -10.54 -7.95 -0.75
CA PRO A 81 -11.49 -8.98 -1.16
C PRO A 81 -12.76 -8.87 -0.32
N LEU A 82 -13.70 -8.02 -0.74
CA LEU A 82 -14.88 -7.63 0.04
C LEU A 82 -15.70 -8.84 0.51
N SER A 83 -15.97 -9.81 -0.36
CA SER A 83 -16.72 -11.02 0.00
C SER A 83 -15.96 -11.86 1.03
N THR A 84 -14.66 -12.07 0.85
CA THR A 84 -13.85 -12.85 1.79
C THR A 84 -13.80 -12.19 3.18
N ILE A 85 -13.69 -10.87 3.24
CA ILE A 85 -13.76 -10.14 4.51
C ILE A 85 -15.15 -10.28 5.13
N GLU A 86 -16.21 -10.12 4.33
CA GLU A 86 -17.59 -10.14 4.81
C GLU A 86 -18.02 -11.49 5.38
N PHE A 87 -17.55 -12.60 4.80
CA PHE A 87 -17.85 -13.96 5.26
C PHE A 87 -16.84 -14.48 6.30
N SER A 88 -15.84 -13.70 6.68
CA SER A 88 -14.85 -14.14 7.66
C SER A 88 -15.39 -14.10 9.09
N PRO A 89 -15.13 -15.15 9.90
CA PRO A 89 -15.52 -15.18 11.30
C PRO A 89 -14.78 -14.14 12.15
N PHE A 90 -13.62 -13.64 11.71
CA PHE A 90 -12.82 -12.66 12.45
C PHE A 90 -13.03 -11.20 11.99
N LYS A 91 -13.97 -10.93 11.07
CA LYS A 91 -14.22 -9.56 10.56
C LYS A 91 -14.55 -8.54 11.66
N ASN A 92 -15.28 -8.98 12.70
CA ASN A 92 -15.67 -8.13 13.81
C ASN A 92 -14.55 -7.88 14.82
N PHE A 93 -13.49 -8.71 14.78
CA PHE A 93 -12.32 -8.62 15.64
C PHE A 93 -11.10 -8.03 14.92
N CYS A 94 -11.26 -7.64 13.65
CA CYS A 94 -10.18 -7.10 12.84
C CYS A 94 -10.37 -5.61 12.57
N ARG A 95 -9.37 -4.80 12.92
CA ARG A 95 -9.26 -3.42 12.45
C ARG A 95 -8.71 -3.42 11.02
N LEU A 96 -9.49 -2.91 10.07
CA LEU A 96 -9.05 -2.73 8.68
C LEU A 96 -8.49 -1.32 8.52
N VAL A 97 -7.24 -1.21 8.12
CA VAL A 97 -6.55 0.07 7.95
C VAL A 97 -6.22 0.23 6.47
N PHE A 98 -6.74 1.29 5.86
CA PHE A 98 -6.48 1.63 4.47
C PHE A 98 -5.54 2.83 4.43
N THR A 99 -4.40 2.70 3.77
CA THR A 99 -3.44 3.80 3.60
C THR A 99 -3.23 4.15 2.12
N THR A 100 -3.17 5.45 1.85
CA THR A 100 -2.83 5.99 0.54
C THR A 100 -1.76 7.08 0.68
N LYS A 101 -1.28 7.56 -0.45
CA LYS A 101 -0.28 8.61 -0.59
C LYS A 101 -0.67 9.51 -1.76
N HIS A 102 -0.28 10.77 -1.74
CA HIS A 102 -0.55 11.70 -2.82
C HIS A 102 -0.16 11.07 -4.18
N PRO A 103 -1.05 11.10 -5.20
CA PRO A 103 -0.87 10.34 -6.43
C PRO A 103 0.43 10.64 -7.15
N VAL A 104 0.86 11.91 -7.19
CA VAL A 104 2.13 12.28 -7.85
C VAL A 104 3.34 11.69 -7.13
N PHE A 105 3.36 11.75 -5.79
CA PHE A 105 4.45 11.14 -5.01
C PHE A 105 4.42 9.62 -5.09
N TRP A 106 3.24 9.03 -5.17
CA TRP A 106 3.08 7.61 -5.40
C TRP A 106 3.63 7.20 -6.78
N LEU A 107 3.25 7.89 -7.85
CA LEU A 107 3.73 7.64 -9.22
C LEU A 107 5.26 7.75 -9.30
N LYS A 108 5.86 8.80 -8.74
CA LYS A 108 7.34 8.92 -8.69
C LYS A 108 7.98 7.79 -7.90
N SER A 109 7.38 7.39 -6.77
CA SER A 109 7.89 6.27 -5.97
C SER A 109 7.80 4.95 -6.72
N MET A 110 6.72 4.74 -7.48
CA MET A 110 6.50 3.57 -8.32
C MET A 110 7.43 3.55 -9.53
N TYR A 111 7.66 4.68 -10.19
CA TYR A 111 8.63 4.80 -11.28
C TYR A 111 10.06 4.45 -10.81
N ASN A 112 10.45 4.96 -9.63
CA ASN A 112 11.79 4.71 -9.09
C ASN A 112 11.97 3.27 -8.59
N ARG A 113 10.91 2.64 -8.08
CA ARG A 113 10.93 1.29 -7.52
C ARG A 113 9.68 0.50 -7.97
N PRO A 114 9.61 0.08 -9.26
CA PRO A 114 8.47 -0.67 -9.77
C PRO A 114 8.58 -2.11 -9.28
N TYR A 115 7.86 -2.46 -8.22
CA TYR A 115 7.87 -3.83 -7.66
C TYR A 115 7.08 -4.85 -8.51
N ASN A 116 6.99 -4.65 -9.83
CA ASN A 116 6.24 -5.52 -10.75
C ASN A 116 7.22 -6.25 -11.68
N PRO A 117 7.39 -7.58 -11.55
CA PRO A 117 8.35 -8.34 -12.34
C PRO A 117 8.01 -8.36 -13.84
N ARG A 118 6.78 -8.01 -14.21
CA ARG A 118 6.29 -8.02 -15.60
C ARG A 118 6.56 -6.72 -16.36
N LEU A 119 7.12 -5.71 -15.69
CA LEU A 119 7.41 -4.43 -16.33
C LEU A 119 8.87 -4.34 -16.75
N GLN A 120 9.09 -4.02 -18.01
CA GLN A 120 10.36 -3.42 -18.43
C GLN A 120 10.43 -1.99 -17.89
N ARG A 121 11.64 -1.56 -17.51
CA ARG A 121 11.85 -0.19 -17.02
C ARG A 121 11.56 0.78 -18.16
N ALA A 122 10.61 1.68 -17.95
CA ALA A 122 10.28 2.70 -18.94
C ALA A 122 11.40 3.75 -19.07
N ASP A 123 11.59 4.26 -20.29
CA ASP A 123 12.50 5.36 -20.59
C ASP A 123 11.91 6.67 -20.09
N GLY A 124 12.10 6.97 -18.81
CA GLY A 124 11.64 8.22 -18.20
C GLY A 124 10.25 8.15 -17.57
N PHE A 125 9.97 9.15 -16.73
CA PHE A 125 8.72 9.25 -15.98
C PHE A 125 7.50 9.50 -16.88
N SER A 126 7.66 10.31 -17.93
CA SER A 126 6.59 10.67 -18.86
C SER A 126 6.04 9.44 -19.61
N ASN A 127 6.93 8.58 -20.09
CA ASN A 127 6.57 7.31 -20.73
C ASN A 127 5.95 6.34 -19.73
N PHE A 128 6.50 6.25 -18.52
CA PHE A 128 5.98 5.41 -17.46
C PHE A 128 4.50 5.69 -17.14
N ILE A 129 4.13 6.95 -16.92
CA ILE A 129 2.74 7.30 -16.53
C ILE A 129 1.73 7.10 -17.67
N ARG A 130 2.19 7.03 -18.92
CA ARG A 130 1.36 6.81 -20.12
C ARG A 130 1.33 5.35 -20.58
N ALA A 131 2.20 4.50 -20.04
CA ALA A 131 2.31 3.11 -20.45
C ALA A 131 1.20 2.23 -19.84
N PRO A 132 0.72 1.19 -20.55
CA PRO A 132 -0.13 0.17 -19.96
C PRO A 132 0.54 -0.50 -18.76
N TRP A 133 -0.24 -0.77 -17.71
CA TRP A 133 0.25 -1.44 -16.51
C TRP A 133 -0.28 -2.89 -16.48
N PRO A 134 0.60 -3.90 -16.48
CA PRO A 134 0.19 -5.29 -16.31
C PRO A 134 -0.23 -5.54 -14.86
N VAL A 135 -1.40 -6.12 -14.68
CA VAL A 135 -2.00 -6.41 -13.39
C VAL A 135 -1.79 -7.90 -13.07
N SER A 136 -1.40 -8.19 -11.83
CA SER A 136 -1.29 -9.57 -11.34
C SER A 136 -2.62 -10.03 -10.73
N ARG A 137 -2.86 -11.34 -10.62
CA ARG A 137 -4.06 -11.85 -9.92
C ARG A 137 -4.15 -11.35 -8.48
N ARG A 138 -3.00 -11.24 -7.81
CA ARG A 138 -2.85 -10.71 -6.45
C ARG A 138 -3.28 -9.26 -6.30
N ASP A 139 -3.37 -8.50 -7.38
CA ASP A 139 -3.89 -7.13 -7.33
C ASP A 139 -5.39 -7.07 -7.09
N ASN A 140 -6.12 -8.17 -7.33
CA ASN A 140 -7.56 -8.30 -7.10
C ASN A 140 -8.42 -7.24 -7.82
N LEU A 141 -8.05 -6.89 -9.07
CA LEU A 141 -8.76 -5.89 -9.88
C LEU A 141 -9.66 -6.48 -10.98
N GLY A 142 -9.65 -7.81 -11.13
CA GLY A 142 -10.48 -8.53 -12.11
C GLY A 142 -10.12 -8.28 -13.58
N CYS A 143 -8.87 -7.88 -13.86
CA CYS A 143 -8.37 -7.62 -15.20
C CYS A 143 -6.87 -7.95 -15.30
N ASP A 144 -6.39 -8.21 -16.52
CA ASP A 144 -4.99 -8.52 -16.78
C ASP A 144 -4.10 -7.29 -16.98
N SER A 145 -4.70 -6.14 -17.32
CA SER A 145 -3.99 -4.87 -17.44
C SER A 145 -4.93 -3.68 -17.21
N VAL A 146 -4.33 -2.53 -16.93
CA VAL A 146 -5.01 -1.23 -16.93
C VAL A 146 -4.27 -0.25 -17.86
N PRO A 147 -4.95 0.76 -18.42
CA PRO A 147 -4.36 1.64 -19.43
C PRO A 147 -3.14 2.44 -18.95
N THR A 148 -3.08 2.80 -17.67
CA THR A 148 -1.99 3.64 -17.10
C THR A 148 -1.76 3.30 -15.63
N PRO A 149 -0.59 3.63 -15.05
CA PRO A 149 -0.39 3.58 -13.60
C PRO A 149 -1.31 4.51 -12.83
N VAL A 150 -1.76 5.62 -13.44
CA VAL A 150 -2.75 6.53 -12.83
C VAL A 150 -4.07 5.80 -12.64
N GLU A 151 -4.48 4.99 -13.62
CA GLU A 151 -5.70 4.19 -13.51
C GLU A 151 -5.56 3.06 -12.48
N LEU A 152 -4.38 2.44 -12.37
CA LEU A 152 -4.10 1.49 -11.28
C LEU A 152 -4.37 2.14 -9.92
N TYR A 153 -3.80 3.32 -9.69
CA TYR A 153 -3.98 4.08 -8.46
C TYR A 153 -5.46 4.38 -8.20
N ASN A 154 -6.18 4.89 -9.21
CA ASN A 154 -7.61 5.19 -9.10
C ASN A 154 -8.40 3.97 -8.63
N ARG A 155 -8.28 2.83 -9.34
CA ARG A 155 -9.08 1.64 -9.05
C ARG A 155 -8.80 1.09 -7.65
N LYS A 156 -7.54 1.10 -7.23
CA LYS A 156 -7.14 0.64 -5.91
C LYS A 156 -7.63 1.55 -4.80
N VAL A 157 -7.39 2.86 -4.90
CA VAL A 157 -7.82 3.79 -3.85
C VAL A 157 -9.35 3.87 -3.78
N LEU A 158 -10.06 3.79 -4.90
CA LEU A 158 -11.52 3.66 -4.90
C LEU A 158 -11.99 2.38 -4.20
N SER A 159 -11.28 1.26 -4.38
CA SER A 159 -11.59 0.01 -3.67
C SER A 159 -11.38 0.14 -2.15
N TYR A 160 -10.37 0.91 -1.71
CA TYR A 160 -10.13 1.20 -0.31
C TYR A 160 -11.21 2.10 0.29
N ILE A 161 -11.61 3.15 -0.44
CA ILE A 161 -12.71 4.03 -0.06
C ILE A 161 -13.99 3.21 0.11
N GLU A 162 -14.30 2.35 -0.85
CA GLU A 162 -15.50 1.52 -0.81
C GLU A 162 -15.47 0.52 0.34
N ALA A 163 -14.36 -0.19 0.52
CA ALA A 163 -14.17 -1.12 1.64
C ALA A 163 -14.30 -0.39 3.00
N SER A 164 -13.73 0.81 3.12
CA SER A 164 -13.83 1.60 4.34
C SER A 164 -15.28 1.93 4.68
N ARG A 165 -16.12 2.22 3.68
CA ARG A 165 -17.55 2.48 3.86
C ARG A 165 -18.32 1.22 4.26
N ILE A 166 -18.05 0.09 3.60
CA ILE A 166 -18.75 -1.18 3.84
C ILE A 166 -18.45 -1.71 5.25
N PHE A 167 -17.19 -1.63 5.69
CA PHE A 167 -16.75 -2.22 6.96
C PHE A 167 -16.69 -1.22 8.12
N ALA A 168 -17.33 -0.06 8.00
CA ALA A 168 -17.50 0.84 9.13
C ALA A 168 -18.31 0.13 10.25
N PRO A 169 -17.91 0.22 11.54
CA PRO A 169 -16.87 1.09 12.11
C PRO A 169 -15.49 0.43 12.25
N ASN A 170 -15.31 -0.82 11.78
CA ASN A 170 -14.07 -1.59 11.94
C ASN A 170 -12.94 -1.14 11.00
N SER A 171 -13.23 -0.20 10.12
CA SER A 171 -12.32 0.34 9.13
C SER A 171 -11.81 1.74 9.50
N ILE A 172 -10.60 2.06 9.05
CA ILE A 172 -10.07 3.42 9.08
C ILE A 172 -9.28 3.69 7.80
N PHE A 173 -9.46 4.89 7.24
CA PHE A 173 -8.67 5.37 6.11
C PHE A 173 -7.71 6.45 6.58
N VAL A 174 -6.44 6.34 6.21
CA VAL A 174 -5.37 7.27 6.58
C VAL A 174 -4.52 7.64 5.39
N LYS A 175 -3.99 8.85 5.38
CA LYS A 175 -2.99 9.27 4.41
C LYS A 175 -1.60 9.11 5.01
N TYR A 176 -0.66 8.72 4.18
CA TYR A 176 0.73 8.62 4.59
C TYR A 176 1.29 9.99 5.01
N GLU A 177 0.85 11.06 4.36
CA GLU A 177 1.20 12.44 4.71
C GLU A 177 0.71 12.80 6.11
N ASP A 178 -0.53 12.45 6.47
CA ASP A 178 -1.08 12.70 7.82
C ASP A 178 -0.28 11.92 8.88
N LEU A 179 0.10 10.68 8.57
CA LEU A 179 0.93 9.83 9.44
C LEU A 179 2.33 10.43 9.67
N LEU A 180 2.90 11.11 8.69
CA LEU A 180 4.19 11.79 8.83
C LEU A 180 4.06 13.14 9.55
N ALA A 181 2.94 13.85 9.34
CA ALA A 181 2.70 15.16 9.94
C ALA A 181 2.46 15.05 11.45
N ASP A 182 1.61 14.12 11.87
CA ASP A 182 1.33 13.83 13.27
C ASP A 182 1.24 12.32 13.50
N THR A 183 2.40 11.71 13.70
CA THR A 183 2.54 10.26 13.82
C THR A 183 1.81 9.71 15.03
N GLU A 184 1.93 10.35 16.19
CA GLU A 184 1.33 9.87 17.43
C GLU A 184 -0.21 9.97 17.36
N ALA A 185 -0.75 11.11 16.93
CA ALA A 185 -2.20 11.25 16.81
C ALA A 185 -2.78 10.28 15.77
N THR A 186 -2.10 10.12 14.62
CA THR A 186 -2.54 9.19 13.58
C THR A 186 -2.46 7.74 14.05
N ALA A 187 -1.36 7.35 14.70
CA ALA A 187 -1.22 6.01 15.29
C ALA A 187 -2.28 5.75 16.35
N SER A 188 -2.59 6.74 17.19
CA SER A 188 -3.64 6.66 18.21
C SER A 188 -5.01 6.41 17.60
N LYS A 189 -5.35 7.14 16.54
CA LYS A 189 -6.60 6.96 15.80
C LYS A 189 -6.72 5.55 15.22
N ILE A 190 -5.62 5.00 14.68
CA ILE A 190 -5.57 3.66 14.08
C ILE A 190 -5.68 2.57 15.16
N CYS A 191 -4.93 2.74 16.25
CA CYS A 191 -4.76 1.74 17.30
C CYS A 191 -5.81 1.85 18.41
N SER A 192 -6.70 2.85 18.37
CA SER A 192 -7.84 2.92 19.28
C SER A 192 -8.60 1.60 19.26
N ASP A 193 -8.90 1.08 20.45
CA ASP A 193 -9.59 -0.19 20.67
C ASP A 193 -8.84 -1.44 20.16
N VAL A 194 -7.58 -1.31 19.73
CA VAL A 194 -6.73 -2.44 19.37
C VAL A 194 -6.07 -3.01 20.62
N LEU A 195 -6.04 -4.34 20.73
CA LEU A 195 -5.48 -5.06 21.87
C LEU A 195 -4.08 -4.53 22.24
N GLY A 196 -3.90 -4.15 23.50
CA GLY A 196 -2.61 -3.70 24.05
C GLY A 196 -2.27 -2.22 23.81
N TYR A 197 -3.04 -1.50 23.01
CA TYR A 197 -2.84 -0.07 22.82
C TYR A 197 -3.13 0.71 24.12
N GLY A 198 -2.30 1.72 24.44
CA GLY A 198 -2.43 2.55 25.64
C GLY A 198 -1.79 1.97 26.91
N ASN A 199 -1.25 0.75 26.86
CA ASN A 199 -0.56 0.12 28.01
C ASN A 199 0.84 0.71 28.30
N GLY A 200 1.32 1.63 27.47
CA GLY A 200 2.64 2.26 27.60
C GLY A 200 2.70 3.61 26.88
N LYS A 201 3.86 4.27 26.95
CA LYS A 201 4.12 5.49 26.18
C LYS A 201 4.19 5.16 24.69
N PHE A 202 3.69 6.06 23.85
CA PHE A 202 3.85 5.96 22.41
C PHE A 202 5.33 5.86 22.02
N LYS A 203 5.61 5.02 21.03
CA LYS A 203 6.94 4.81 20.48
C LYS A 203 6.91 4.93 18.95
N ASN A 204 7.73 5.83 18.43
CA ASN A 204 7.92 5.99 17.00
C ASN A 204 9.02 5.05 16.48
N VAL A 205 8.94 4.68 15.20
CA VAL A 205 9.95 3.89 14.48
C VAL A 205 10.76 4.82 13.57
N LEU A 206 11.96 5.21 14.01
CA LEU A 206 12.75 6.24 13.31
C LEU A 206 13.58 5.70 12.14
N ASN A 207 14.00 4.44 12.22
CA ASN A 207 14.88 3.83 11.24
C ASN A 207 14.08 3.22 10.08
N SER A 208 14.49 3.52 8.86
CA SER A 208 13.92 2.93 7.65
C SER A 208 14.58 1.59 7.34
N THR A 209 13.79 0.68 6.80
CA THR A 209 14.27 -0.62 6.34
C THR A 209 14.96 -0.56 4.96
N LYS A 210 15.03 0.62 4.32
CA LYS A 210 15.53 0.76 2.94
C LYS A 210 16.98 1.24 2.84
N SER A 211 17.40 2.17 3.70
CA SER A 211 18.80 2.58 3.89
C SER A 211 18.94 3.36 5.20
N SER A 212 20.17 3.51 5.70
CA SER A 212 20.48 4.32 6.89
C SER A 212 20.20 5.82 6.69
N GLU A 213 20.23 6.30 5.45
CA GLU A 213 20.03 7.72 5.09
C GLU A 213 18.56 8.08 4.86
N GLU A 214 17.71 7.13 4.42
CA GLU A 214 16.27 7.35 4.18
C GLU A 214 15.45 7.22 5.48
N ASN A 215 15.80 7.92 6.57
CA ASN A 215 15.12 7.81 7.87
C ASN A 215 13.75 8.56 7.93
N PHE A 216 13.08 8.54 9.10
CA PHE A 216 11.80 9.23 9.29
C PHE A 216 11.84 10.71 8.88
N GLU A 217 12.88 11.45 9.28
CA GLU A 217 13.03 12.88 8.96
C GLU A 217 13.21 13.12 7.45
N PHE A 218 13.95 12.24 6.77
CA PHE A 218 14.06 12.29 5.31
C PHE A 218 12.67 12.23 4.64
N TYR A 219 11.84 11.27 5.05
CA TYR A 219 10.50 11.11 4.47
C TYR A 219 9.54 12.23 4.86
N LYS A 220 9.62 12.72 6.10
CA LYS A 220 8.84 13.87 6.57
C LYS A 220 9.16 15.10 5.73
N ASN A 221 10.43 15.44 5.58
CA ASN A 221 10.87 16.55 4.74
C ASN A 221 10.44 16.38 3.29
N LYS A 222 10.63 15.17 2.73
CA LYS A 222 10.30 14.88 1.33
C LYS A 222 8.82 15.05 0.99
N TYR A 223 7.91 14.65 1.88
CA TYR A 223 6.47 14.61 1.57
C TYR A 223 5.67 15.76 2.18
N LEU A 224 6.21 16.47 3.18
CA LEU A 224 5.53 17.60 3.81
C LEU A 224 6.09 18.97 3.38
N SER A 225 7.31 19.03 2.84
CA SER A 225 7.90 20.31 2.39
C SER A 225 7.04 21.00 1.33
N GLU A 226 6.90 22.32 1.47
CA GLU A 226 6.30 23.20 0.46
C GLU A 226 7.19 23.35 -0.77
N ASP A 227 8.51 23.40 -0.57
CA ASP A 227 9.54 23.57 -1.60
C ASP A 227 9.73 22.33 -2.49
N PHE A 228 9.29 21.16 -2.03
CA PHE A 228 9.37 19.93 -2.82
C PHE A 228 8.24 19.91 -3.86
N GLY A 229 8.41 20.75 -4.90
CA GLY A 229 7.70 20.62 -6.16
C GLY A 229 7.82 19.18 -6.65
N TYR A 230 6.82 18.69 -7.38
CA TYR A 230 6.72 17.27 -7.71
C TYR A 230 7.93 16.70 -8.48
N ASP A 231 8.83 17.55 -8.99
CA ASP A 231 9.89 17.19 -9.93
C ASP A 231 9.29 16.41 -11.11
N VAL A 232 8.25 17.01 -11.68
CA VAL A 232 7.42 16.49 -12.78
C VAL A 232 7.19 17.65 -13.74
N SER A 233 7.30 17.39 -15.05
CA SER A 233 7.04 18.40 -16.07
C SER A 233 5.58 18.87 -16.01
N GLN A 234 5.30 20.10 -16.46
CA GLN A 234 3.93 20.62 -16.47
C GLN A 234 3.00 19.75 -17.33
N GLU A 235 3.51 19.21 -18.43
CA GLU A 235 2.76 18.30 -19.31
C GLU A 235 2.38 17.00 -18.60
N ASP A 236 3.33 16.38 -17.88
CA ASP A 236 3.08 15.17 -17.11
C ASP A 236 2.11 15.43 -15.96
N LEU A 237 2.21 16.59 -15.31
CA LEU A 237 1.29 16.99 -14.25
C LEU A 237 -0.14 17.15 -14.78
N GLU A 238 -0.30 17.76 -15.95
CA GLU A 238 -1.60 17.93 -16.59
C GLU A 238 -2.18 16.58 -17.03
N PHE A 239 -1.36 15.69 -17.58
CA PHE A 239 -1.78 14.33 -17.89
C PHE A 239 -2.29 13.59 -16.64
N ILE A 240 -1.56 13.69 -15.52
CA ILE A 240 -1.96 13.07 -14.25
C ILE A 240 -3.27 13.67 -13.75
N LYS A 241 -3.41 15.00 -13.77
CA LYS A 241 -4.64 15.72 -13.39
C LYS A 241 -5.85 15.24 -14.18
N GLN A 242 -5.72 15.16 -15.50
CA GLN A 242 -6.79 14.74 -16.40
C GLN A 242 -7.25 13.30 -16.14
N LYS A 243 -6.34 12.42 -15.74
CA LYS A 243 -6.61 10.98 -15.54
C LYS A 243 -7.01 10.61 -14.11
N LEU A 244 -6.72 11.43 -13.12
CA LEU A 244 -7.06 11.13 -11.73
C LEU A 244 -8.56 11.24 -11.47
N SER A 245 -9.06 10.32 -10.65
CA SER A 245 -10.46 10.33 -10.23
C SER A 245 -10.75 11.53 -9.32
N PRO A 246 -11.72 12.41 -9.66
CA PRO A 246 -12.14 13.50 -8.78
C PRO A 246 -12.68 12.99 -7.43
N ARG A 247 -13.26 11.79 -7.42
CA ARG A 247 -13.74 11.14 -6.19
C ARG A 247 -12.58 10.81 -5.26
N VAL A 248 -11.46 10.32 -5.79
CA VAL A 248 -10.27 10.01 -4.98
C VAL A 248 -9.66 11.28 -4.41
N MET A 249 -9.46 12.30 -5.26
CA MET A 249 -8.88 13.59 -4.83
C MET A 249 -9.73 14.25 -3.74
N ARG A 250 -11.05 14.31 -3.94
CA ARG A 250 -11.99 14.87 -2.95
C ARG A 250 -12.00 14.09 -1.65
N TYR A 251 -12.08 12.76 -1.71
CA TYR A 251 -12.14 11.92 -0.51
C TYR A 251 -10.85 12.05 0.33
N CYS A 252 -9.69 12.09 -0.32
CA CYS A 252 -8.41 12.21 0.36
C CYS A 252 -8.05 13.66 0.71
N ASN A 253 -8.84 14.65 0.26
CA ASN A 253 -8.47 16.06 0.33
C ASN A 253 -7.05 16.30 -0.23
N TYR A 254 -6.81 15.77 -1.43
CA TYR A 254 -5.60 16.05 -2.18
C TYR A 254 -5.83 17.21 -3.12
N ASP A 255 -4.80 18.04 -3.26
CA ASP A 255 -4.75 19.12 -4.23
C ASP A 255 -3.36 19.14 -4.86
N PHE A 256 -3.29 19.67 -6.07
CA PHE A 256 -2.05 19.92 -6.74
C PHE A 256 -1.47 21.22 -6.23
N LYS A 257 -0.30 21.16 -5.59
CA LYS A 257 0.46 22.37 -5.28
C LYS A 257 0.69 23.13 -6.60
N THR A 258 0.22 24.36 -6.66
CA THR A 258 0.59 25.31 -7.70
C THR A 258 2.01 25.76 -7.40
N GLY A 259 2.94 25.36 -8.28
CA GLY A 259 4.29 25.92 -8.29
C GLY A 259 4.29 27.32 -8.89
#